data_AF-A0A3B3XLV1-F1
#
_entry.id   AF-A0A3B3XLV1-F1
#
_cell.length_a   1.000
_cell.length_b   1.000
_cell.length_c   1.000
_cell.angle_alpha   90.00
_cell.angle_beta   90.00
_cell.angle_gamma   90.00
#
_symmetry.space_group_name_H-M   'P 1'
#
loop_
_entity.id
_entity.type
_entity.pdbx_description
1 polymer ?
#
loop_
_entity_poly.entity_id
_entity_poly.type
_entity_poly.pdbx_seq_one_letter_code
_entity_poly.pdbx_strand_id
1 'polypeptide(L)'
;MSAEAADRVAAVTGSRPGTPLQVSWFEFLLDGGLLETHLQKASPDPAPVQLIVQFLEQASKPSVNEQNQVQPPADNRRNRTLKLLALKVAAHMKWDLDSLERGLTIPVVNMLLNELLCVSKVPAGVKHVELDLSTLPPTTAMAVIIYNRWAIRTIVLSSFPEKQNKPGPHQMNIVVQQEKELMENILAVLKEQAADSVSVLDAALRLKKDFYVHTLRTLDLLGSDAAANGETESSTAGLRISADELHCQVSDGPAAAAPAGGLG
;
A
#
# COMPACT_ATOMS: atom_id res chain seq x y z
N MET A 1 2.92 53.06 -46.04
CA MET A 1 3.98 52.49 -45.17
C MET A 1 3.56 52.84 -43.75
N SER A 2 3.27 51.92 -42.84
CA SER A 2 3.87 50.59 -42.66
C SER A 2 2.86 49.59 -42.10
N ALA A 3 2.78 48.42 -42.74
CA ALA A 3 1.98 47.26 -42.34
C ALA A 3 2.72 46.36 -41.33
N GLU A 4 3.64 46.92 -40.54
CA GLU A 4 4.61 46.17 -39.73
C GLU A 4 4.40 46.34 -38.22
N ALA A 5 3.16 46.59 -37.79
CA ALA A 5 2.81 46.65 -36.37
C ALA A 5 1.65 45.72 -35.98
N ALA A 6 0.98 45.09 -36.94
CA ALA A 6 -0.15 44.18 -36.68
C ALA A 6 0.26 42.70 -36.54
N ASP A 7 1.50 42.35 -36.89
CA ASP A 7 1.95 40.94 -36.98
C ASP A 7 2.66 40.42 -35.72
N ARG A 8 2.75 41.23 -34.65
CA ARG A 8 3.39 40.80 -33.38
C ARG A 8 2.43 40.41 -32.26
N VAL A 9 1.12 40.38 -32.52
CA VAL A 9 0.12 39.95 -31.52
C VAL A 9 -0.53 38.60 -31.88
N ALA A 10 -0.31 38.08 -33.10
CA ALA A 10 -0.88 36.82 -33.56
C ALA A 10 -0.01 35.57 -33.28
N ALA A 11 1.15 35.72 -32.61
CA ALA A 11 2.10 34.63 -32.36
C ALA A 11 2.12 34.11 -30.90
N VAL A 12 1.13 34.47 -30.07
CA VAL A 12 1.02 33.99 -28.66
C VAL A 12 -0.29 33.24 -28.40
N THR A 13 -0.90 32.66 -29.45
CA THR A 13 -1.98 31.68 -29.32
C THR A 13 -1.55 30.28 -29.75
N GLY A 14 -0.26 29.97 -29.54
CA GLY A 14 0.22 28.60 -29.47
C GLY A 14 0.19 28.12 -28.03
N SER A 15 -0.98 28.14 -27.39
CA SER A 15 -1.16 27.49 -26.09
C SER A 15 -0.82 26.02 -26.28
N ARG A 16 0.35 25.59 -25.75
CA ARG A 16 0.65 24.17 -25.51
C ARG A 16 -0.63 23.51 -24.98
N PRO A 17 -0.98 22.27 -25.38
CA PRO A 17 -1.99 21.53 -24.66
C PRO A 17 -1.60 21.60 -23.20
N GLY A 18 -2.40 22.28 -22.38
CA GLY A 18 -2.11 22.45 -20.97
C GLY A 18 -2.01 21.04 -20.41
N THR A 19 -0.80 20.61 -20.04
CA THR A 19 -0.63 19.39 -19.26
C THR A 19 -1.60 19.53 -18.09
N PRO A 20 -2.54 18.58 -17.90
CA PRO A 20 -3.48 18.63 -16.81
C PRO A 20 -2.73 18.92 -15.52
N LEU A 21 -3.20 19.90 -14.74
CA LEU A 21 -2.57 20.22 -13.46
C LEU A 21 -2.60 18.95 -12.60
N GLN A 22 -1.42 18.48 -12.23
CA GLN A 22 -1.25 17.30 -11.38
C GLN A 22 -1.88 17.61 -10.01
N VAL A 23 -2.78 16.75 -9.56
CA VAL A 23 -3.44 16.91 -8.25
C VAL A 23 -2.40 16.65 -7.16
N SER A 24 -2.22 17.62 -6.27
CA SER A 24 -1.25 17.48 -5.18
C SER A 24 -1.82 16.69 -4.00
N TRP A 25 -0.96 15.96 -3.27
CA TRP A 25 -1.37 15.11 -2.15
C TRP A 25 -2.20 15.85 -1.08
N PHE A 26 -1.93 17.15 -0.86
CA PHE A 26 -2.62 17.93 0.16
C PHE A 26 -4.07 18.25 -0.22
N GLU A 27 -4.41 18.28 -1.51
CA GLU A 27 -5.78 18.55 -1.96
C GLU A 27 -6.74 17.45 -1.51
N PHE A 28 -6.27 16.21 -1.43
CA PHE A 28 -7.03 15.08 -0.89
C PHE A 28 -7.32 15.19 0.62
N LEU A 29 -6.61 16.06 1.35
CA LEU A 29 -6.94 16.38 2.74
C LEU A 29 -8.03 17.47 2.84
N LEU A 30 -8.18 18.29 1.80
CA LEU A 30 -9.12 19.40 1.78
C LEU A 30 -10.51 18.95 1.28
N ASP A 31 -10.54 18.01 0.35
CA ASP A 31 -11.78 17.46 -0.22
C ASP A 31 -11.85 15.93 -0.04
N GLY A 32 -12.79 15.49 0.80
CA GLY A 32 -13.02 14.08 1.11
C GLY A 32 -13.53 13.23 -0.07
N GLY A 33 -14.15 13.85 -1.08
CA GLY A 33 -14.65 13.17 -2.30
C GLY A 33 -13.64 13.14 -3.45
N LEU A 34 -12.56 13.91 -3.34
CA LEU A 34 -11.57 14.06 -4.41
C LEU A 34 -10.85 12.74 -4.72
N LEU A 35 -10.54 11.95 -3.68
CA LEU A 35 -9.81 10.69 -3.86
C LEU A 35 -10.60 9.71 -4.72
N GLU A 36 -11.87 9.50 -4.42
CA GLU A 36 -12.72 8.56 -5.15
C GLU A 36 -12.92 9.01 -6.60
N THR A 37 -13.22 10.30 -6.80
CA THR A 37 -13.36 10.89 -8.13
C THR A 37 -12.07 10.79 -8.94
N HIS A 38 -10.92 10.97 -8.30
CA HIS A 38 -9.61 10.86 -8.95
C HIS A 38 -9.32 9.43 -9.39
N LEU A 39 -9.57 8.44 -8.54
CA LEU A 39 -9.30 7.03 -8.82
C LEU A 39 -10.22 6.44 -9.91
N GLN A 40 -11.37 7.05 -10.18
CA GLN A 40 -12.26 6.64 -11.26
C GLN A 40 -11.79 7.09 -12.66
N LYS A 41 -10.78 7.96 -12.77
CA LYS A 41 -10.23 8.39 -14.06
C LYS A 41 -9.54 7.21 -14.77
N ALA A 42 -9.58 7.18 -16.10
CA ALA A 42 -8.94 6.11 -16.88
C ALA A 42 -7.41 6.05 -16.73
N SER A 43 -6.78 7.21 -16.53
CA SER A 43 -5.34 7.36 -16.32
C SER A 43 -5.10 8.45 -15.26
N PRO A 44 -5.30 8.15 -13.97
CA PRO A 44 -5.13 9.13 -12.91
C PRO A 44 -3.65 9.53 -12.78
N ASP A 45 -3.40 10.83 -12.67
CA ASP A 45 -2.08 11.40 -12.37
C ASP A 45 -2.18 12.30 -11.12
N PRO A 46 -1.61 11.89 -9.97
CA PRO A 46 -0.70 10.75 -9.78
C PRO A 46 -1.40 9.39 -9.87
N ALA A 47 -0.64 8.36 -10.26
CA ALA A 47 -1.10 6.98 -10.30
C ALA A 47 -1.38 6.43 -8.88
N PRO A 48 -2.21 5.38 -8.71
CA PRO A 48 -2.58 4.88 -7.37
C PRO A 48 -1.38 4.52 -6.49
N VAL A 49 -0.39 3.81 -7.03
CA VAL A 49 0.83 3.44 -6.28
C VAL A 49 1.65 4.68 -5.87
N GLN A 50 1.67 5.72 -6.70
CA GLN A 50 2.35 6.98 -6.38
C GLN A 50 1.63 7.73 -5.26
N LEU A 51 0.29 7.70 -5.25
CA LEU A 51 -0.49 8.29 -4.15
C LEU A 51 -0.22 7.57 -2.82
N ILE A 52 -0.12 6.24 -2.82
CA ILE A 52 0.24 5.47 -1.61
C ILE A 52 1.60 5.94 -1.08
N VAL A 53 2.62 6.02 -1.95
CA VAL A 53 3.95 6.52 -1.57
C VAL A 53 3.85 7.93 -0.99
N GLN A 54 3.21 8.86 -1.70
CA GLN A 54 3.08 10.25 -1.26
C GLN A 54 2.38 10.35 0.10
N PHE A 55 1.28 9.65 0.32
CA PHE A 55 0.56 9.72 1.59
C PHE A 55 1.37 9.14 2.75
N LEU A 56 2.00 7.98 2.54
CA LEU A 56 2.76 7.29 3.58
C LEU A 56 4.08 8.01 3.92
N GLU A 57 4.79 8.53 2.92
CA GLU A 57 5.97 9.36 3.15
C GLU A 57 5.62 10.62 3.95
N GLN A 58 4.52 11.30 3.59
CA GLN A 58 4.11 12.52 4.30
C GLN A 58 3.63 12.23 5.72
N ALA A 59 3.00 11.08 5.95
CA ALA A 59 2.57 10.63 7.27
C ALA A 59 3.74 10.20 8.17
N SER A 60 4.81 9.69 7.57
CA SER A 60 5.97 9.11 8.28
C SER A 60 7.19 10.02 8.31
N LYS A 61 7.05 11.28 7.90
CA LYS A 61 8.13 12.28 8.02
C LYS A 61 8.46 12.51 9.50
N PRO A 62 9.72 12.26 9.91
CA PRO A 62 10.15 12.58 11.25
C PRO A 62 10.08 14.10 11.47
N SER A 63 9.66 14.50 12.66
CA SER A 63 9.67 15.91 13.08
C SER A 63 10.95 16.21 13.84
N VAL A 64 11.44 17.45 13.73
CA VAL A 64 12.51 17.97 14.60
C VAL A 64 11.90 18.83 15.68
N ASN A 65 12.36 18.68 16.92
CA ASN A 65 11.96 19.58 18.01
C ASN A 65 12.76 20.90 17.95
N GLU A 66 12.46 21.82 18.87
CA GLU A 66 13.16 23.11 18.99
C GLU A 66 14.67 22.97 19.26
N GLN A 67 15.12 21.78 19.67
CA GLN A 67 16.52 21.43 19.94
C GLN A 67 17.17 20.67 18.77
N ASN A 68 16.54 20.64 17.59
CA ASN A 68 16.98 19.89 16.40
C ASN A 68 17.14 18.37 16.62
N GLN A 69 16.52 17.81 17.64
CA GLN A 69 16.48 16.37 17.85
C GLN A 69 15.38 15.75 17.00
N VAL A 70 15.73 14.67 16.29
CA VAL A 70 14.79 13.90 15.47
C VAL A 70 13.84 13.14 16.39
N GLN A 71 12.54 13.39 16.24
CA GLN A 71 11.47 12.68 16.92
C GLN A 71 10.79 11.70 15.95
N PRO A 72 10.25 10.59 16.46
CA PRO A 72 9.43 9.70 15.66
C PRO A 72 8.23 10.48 15.07
N PRO A 73 7.67 10.02 13.94
CA PRO A 73 6.53 10.68 13.34
C PRO A 73 5.37 10.81 14.34
N ALA A 74 4.86 12.03 14.48
CA ALA A 74 3.80 12.31 15.43
C ALA A 74 2.51 11.55 15.06
N ASP A 75 1.88 10.89 16.04
CA ASP A 75 0.56 10.29 15.85
C ASP A 75 -0.54 11.36 15.99
N ASN A 76 -0.67 12.18 14.95
CA ASN A 76 -1.64 13.27 14.89
C ASN A 76 -2.75 12.99 13.85
N ARG A 77 -3.83 13.78 13.92
CA ARG A 77 -4.98 13.65 13.01
C ARG A 77 -4.57 13.69 11.54
N ARG A 78 -3.67 14.60 11.14
CA ARG A 78 -3.19 14.71 9.75
C ARG A 78 -2.56 13.40 9.28
N ASN A 79 -1.66 12.84 10.08
CA ASN A 79 -0.94 11.61 9.73
C ASN A 79 -1.90 10.41 9.68
N ARG A 80 -2.84 10.31 10.63
CA ARG A 80 -3.91 9.29 10.58
C ARG A 80 -4.76 9.42 9.31
N THR A 81 -5.16 10.63 8.92
CA THR A 81 -5.90 10.86 7.68
C THR A 81 -5.10 10.44 6.45
N LEU A 82 -3.82 10.80 6.36
CA LEU A 82 -2.96 10.41 5.25
C LEU A 82 -2.81 8.90 5.12
N LYS A 83 -2.57 8.21 6.24
CA LYS A 83 -2.51 6.75 6.26
C LYS A 83 -3.84 6.10 5.83
N LEU A 84 -4.97 6.64 6.29
CA LEU A 84 -6.29 6.19 5.86
C LEU A 84 -6.52 6.40 4.35
N LEU A 85 -6.05 7.52 3.78
CA LEU A 85 -6.10 7.76 2.33
C LEU A 85 -5.26 6.71 1.57
N ALA A 86 -4.08 6.35 2.07
CA ALA A 86 -3.27 5.28 1.48
C ALA A 86 -4.00 3.92 1.48
N LEU A 87 -4.66 3.57 2.59
CA LEU A 87 -5.48 2.36 2.68
C LEU A 87 -6.66 2.39 1.71
N LYS A 88 -7.32 3.54 1.53
CA LYS A 88 -8.40 3.70 0.55
C LYS A 88 -7.92 3.48 -0.88
N VAL A 89 -6.72 3.96 -1.23
CA VAL A 89 -6.13 3.69 -2.53
C VAL A 89 -5.85 2.19 -2.71
N ALA A 90 -5.29 1.53 -1.69
CA ALA A 90 -5.06 0.07 -1.74
C ALA A 90 -6.37 -0.72 -1.86
N ALA A 91 -7.43 -0.27 -1.17
CA ALA A 91 -8.77 -0.84 -1.29
C ALA A 91 -9.38 -0.64 -2.68
N HIS A 92 -9.13 0.49 -3.35
CA HIS A 92 -9.51 0.71 -4.75
C HIS A 92 -8.80 -0.28 -5.68
N MET A 93 -7.51 -0.54 -5.42
CA MET A 93 -6.71 -1.56 -6.09
C MET A 93 -7.07 -3.00 -5.65
N LYS A 94 -8.13 -3.17 -4.86
CA LYS A 94 -8.65 -4.46 -4.37
C LYS A 94 -7.63 -5.29 -3.60
N TRP A 95 -6.64 -4.64 -2.97
CA TRP A 95 -5.56 -5.33 -2.26
C TRP A 95 -4.77 -6.31 -3.13
N ASP A 96 -4.66 -6.03 -4.42
CA ASP A 96 -3.87 -6.81 -5.36
C ASP A 96 -2.37 -6.71 -5.02
N LEU A 97 -1.85 -7.78 -4.41
CA LEU A 97 -0.44 -7.87 -4.01
C LEU A 97 0.51 -7.79 -5.21
N ASP A 98 0.13 -8.30 -6.39
CA ASP A 98 1.00 -8.22 -7.58
C ASP A 98 1.17 -6.77 -8.05
N SER A 99 0.12 -5.97 -7.96
CA SER A 99 0.18 -4.54 -8.30
C SER A 99 0.89 -3.71 -7.24
N LEU A 100 0.70 -4.02 -5.95
CA LEU A 100 1.39 -3.35 -4.85
C LEU A 100 2.89 -3.65 -4.84
N GLU A 101 3.29 -4.92 -4.96
CA GLU A 101 4.70 -5.34 -4.94
C GLU A 101 5.48 -4.84 -6.16
N ARG A 102 4.83 -4.70 -7.33
CA ARG A 102 5.48 -4.10 -8.52
C ARG A 102 5.63 -2.58 -8.43
N GLY A 103 4.73 -1.91 -7.72
CA GLY A 103 4.66 -0.45 -7.68
C GLY A 103 5.29 0.20 -6.44
N LEU A 104 5.53 -0.56 -5.37
CA LEU A 104 5.95 -0.06 -4.07
C LEU A 104 7.18 -0.82 -3.57
N THR A 105 8.05 -0.14 -2.83
CA THR A 105 9.20 -0.80 -2.17
C THR A 105 8.74 -1.60 -0.94
N ILE A 106 9.52 -2.61 -0.53
CA ILE A 106 9.22 -3.46 0.64
C ILE A 106 8.88 -2.62 1.89
N PRO A 107 9.64 -1.55 2.25
CA PRO A 107 9.27 -0.70 3.37
C PRO A 107 7.91 -0.03 3.26
N VAL A 108 7.52 0.41 2.06
CA VAL A 108 6.23 1.07 1.83
C VAL A 108 5.08 0.07 1.93
N VAL A 109 5.21 -1.12 1.36
CA VAL A 109 4.19 -2.17 1.52
C VAL A 109 4.09 -2.61 2.98
N ASN A 110 5.21 -2.76 3.69
CA ASN A 110 5.22 -3.07 5.12
C ASN A 110 4.48 -2.00 5.93
N MET A 111 4.71 -0.72 5.65
CA MET A 111 4.02 0.38 6.32
C MET A 111 2.51 0.36 6.06
N LEU A 112 2.12 0.15 4.80
CA LEU A 112 0.72 0.04 4.39
C LEU A 112 -0.01 -1.11 5.09
N LEU A 113 0.61 -2.30 5.12
CA LEU A 113 -0.02 -3.49 5.68
C LEU A 113 -0.01 -3.48 7.21
N ASN A 114 0.99 -2.89 7.87
CA ASN A 114 0.94 -2.66 9.32
C ASN A 114 -0.20 -1.70 9.69
N GLU A 115 -0.44 -0.68 8.87
CA GLU A 115 -1.59 0.20 9.10
C GLU A 115 -2.91 -0.54 8.85
N LEU A 116 -2.99 -1.42 7.84
CA LEU A 116 -4.15 -2.30 7.64
C LEU A 116 -4.44 -3.13 8.91
N LEU A 117 -3.44 -3.78 9.48
CA LEU A 117 -3.58 -4.54 10.73
C LEU A 117 -4.09 -3.64 11.87
N CYS A 118 -3.58 -2.41 11.96
CA CYS A 118 -3.97 -1.43 12.97
C CYS A 118 -5.45 -1.03 12.85
N VAL A 119 -5.89 -0.60 11.66
CA VAL A 119 -7.30 -0.17 11.45
C VAL A 119 -8.28 -1.33 11.54
N SER A 120 -7.83 -2.55 11.24
CA SER A 120 -8.61 -3.77 11.41
C SER A 120 -8.61 -4.28 12.86
N LYS A 121 -8.05 -3.53 13.82
CA LYS A 121 -8.03 -3.83 15.25
C LYS A 121 -7.43 -5.19 15.59
N VAL A 122 -6.39 -5.61 14.85
CA VAL A 122 -5.62 -6.82 15.21
C VAL A 122 -4.95 -6.59 16.57
N PRO A 123 -5.08 -7.50 17.55
CA PRO A 123 -4.51 -7.31 18.87
C PRO A 123 -2.99 -7.08 18.82
N ALA A 124 -2.55 -5.94 19.35
CA ALA A 124 -1.13 -5.60 19.38
C ALA A 124 -0.35 -6.51 20.34
N GLY A 125 0.84 -6.94 19.93
CA GLY A 125 1.75 -7.77 20.74
C GLY A 125 1.41 -9.26 20.78
N VAL A 126 0.32 -9.68 20.14
CA VAL A 126 -0.06 -11.10 19.96
C VAL A 126 0.47 -11.59 18.62
N LYS A 127 1.08 -12.77 18.57
CA LYS A 127 1.52 -13.35 17.29
C LYS A 127 0.32 -13.75 16.45
N HIS A 128 0.39 -13.58 15.14
CA HIS A 128 -0.71 -13.96 14.25
C HIS A 128 -1.07 -15.45 14.33
N VAL A 129 -0.09 -16.33 14.59
CA VAL A 129 -0.31 -17.78 14.75
C VAL A 129 -1.12 -18.13 16.01
N GLU A 130 -1.17 -17.24 17.00
CA GLU A 130 -1.95 -17.41 18.23
C GLU A 130 -3.40 -16.96 18.06
N LEU A 131 -3.75 -16.31 16.94
CA LEU A 131 -5.09 -15.82 16.67
C LEU A 131 -5.96 -16.93 16.08
N ASP A 132 -7.18 -17.08 16.61
CA ASP A 132 -8.19 -17.93 16.00
C ASP A 132 -8.94 -17.17 14.88
N LEU A 133 -8.47 -17.33 13.65
CA LEU A 133 -9.08 -16.76 12.44
C LEU A 133 -10.58 -17.12 12.26
N SER A 134 -11.07 -18.18 12.91
CA SER A 134 -12.47 -18.59 12.82
C SER A 134 -13.41 -17.63 13.57
N THR A 135 -12.93 -17.05 14.68
CA THR A 135 -13.70 -16.20 15.59
C THR A 135 -13.51 -14.70 15.35
N LEU A 136 -12.45 -14.32 14.64
CA LEU A 136 -12.20 -12.92 14.29
C LEU A 136 -13.27 -12.33 13.35
N PRO A 137 -13.53 -11.02 13.45
CA PRO A 137 -14.25 -10.27 12.43
C PRO A 137 -13.72 -10.56 11.02
N PRO A 138 -14.57 -10.67 9.98
CA PRO A 138 -14.11 -11.08 8.66
C PRO A 138 -13.02 -10.17 8.06
N THR A 139 -13.11 -8.85 8.28
CA THR A 139 -12.11 -7.88 7.83
C THR A 139 -10.80 -7.97 8.60
N THR A 140 -10.87 -8.28 9.90
CA THR A 140 -9.69 -8.52 10.74
C THR A 140 -8.97 -9.80 10.35
N ALA A 141 -9.71 -10.89 10.15
CA ALA A 141 -9.13 -12.14 9.66
C ALA A 141 -8.46 -11.94 8.29
N MET A 142 -9.12 -11.21 7.38
CA MET A 142 -8.58 -10.94 6.05
C MET A 142 -7.33 -10.05 6.09
N ALA A 143 -7.27 -9.05 6.97
CA ALA A 143 -6.06 -8.24 7.17
C ALA A 143 -4.85 -9.08 7.59
N VAL A 144 -5.06 -10.01 8.54
CA VAL A 144 -4.04 -10.97 8.96
C VAL A 144 -3.61 -11.86 7.78
N ILE A 145 -4.56 -12.39 7.01
CA ILE A 145 -4.27 -13.23 5.84
C ILE A 145 -3.45 -12.47 4.79
N ILE A 146 -3.85 -11.25 4.42
CA ILE A 146 -3.15 -10.42 3.42
C ILE A 146 -1.71 -10.15 3.85
N TYR A 147 -1.51 -9.78 5.12
CA TYR A 147 -0.17 -9.54 5.66
C TYR A 147 0.72 -10.79 5.56
N ASN A 148 0.22 -11.95 6.01
CA ASN A 148 1.02 -13.19 5.99
C ASN A 148 1.28 -13.67 4.55
N ARG A 149 0.33 -13.48 3.61
CA ARG A 149 0.55 -13.76 2.19
C ARG A 149 1.68 -12.90 1.61
N TRP A 150 1.64 -11.59 1.85
CA TRP A 150 2.69 -10.67 1.43
C TRP A 150 4.04 -11.01 2.06
N ALA A 151 4.07 -11.38 3.35
CA ALA A 151 5.30 -11.75 4.04
C ALA A 151 6.00 -12.94 3.35
N ILE A 152 5.26 -14.02 3.08
CA ILE A 152 5.81 -15.20 2.39
C ILE A 152 6.24 -14.86 0.96
N ARG A 153 5.41 -14.14 0.19
CA ARG A 153 5.74 -13.72 -1.17
C ARG A 153 7.02 -12.90 -1.21
N THR A 154 7.16 -11.93 -0.30
CA THR A 154 8.34 -11.08 -0.17
C THR A 154 9.59 -11.89 0.15
N ILE A 155 9.53 -12.83 1.10
CA ILE A 155 10.65 -13.71 1.44
C ILE A 155 11.10 -14.51 0.21
N VAL A 156 10.15 -15.07 -0.55
CA VAL A 156 10.43 -15.87 -1.74
C VAL A 156 11.05 -15.00 -2.84
N LEU A 157 10.44 -13.85 -3.15
CA LEU A 157 10.91 -12.92 -4.18
C LEU A 157 12.31 -12.37 -3.86
N SER A 158 12.59 -12.03 -2.61
CA SER A 158 13.91 -11.54 -2.17
C SER A 158 14.98 -12.63 -2.07
N SER A 159 14.61 -13.91 -2.20
CA SER A 159 15.57 -15.03 -2.21
C SER A 159 16.15 -15.30 -3.60
N PHE A 160 15.58 -14.70 -4.65
CA PHE A 160 16.12 -14.81 -6.00
C PHE A 160 17.26 -13.80 -6.22
N PRO A 161 18.35 -14.19 -6.90
CA PRO A 161 19.44 -13.28 -7.19
C PRO A 161 18.98 -12.21 -8.18
N GLU A 162 18.74 -10.99 -7.70
CA GLU A 162 18.62 -9.82 -8.58
C GLU A 162 19.98 -9.58 -9.26
N LYS A 163 19.97 -9.24 -10.56
CA LYS A 163 21.18 -8.82 -11.27
C LYS A 163 21.74 -7.59 -10.57
N GLN A 164 22.76 -7.77 -9.73
CA GLN A 164 23.47 -6.67 -9.10
C GLN A 164 24.16 -5.83 -10.19
N ASN A 165 23.56 -4.70 -10.55
CA ASN A 165 24.34 -3.61 -11.09
C ASN A 165 25.23 -3.12 -9.96
N LYS A 166 26.52 -3.50 -9.98
CA LYS A 166 27.54 -2.98 -9.06
C LYS A 166 27.49 -1.45 -9.11
N PRO A 167 27.05 -0.75 -8.06
CA PRO A 167 27.10 0.69 -8.01
C PRO A 167 28.57 1.09 -8.04
N GLY A 168 28.95 2.03 -8.91
CA GLY A 168 30.30 2.58 -8.93
C GLY A 168 30.64 3.21 -7.57
N PRO A 169 31.93 3.26 -7.19
CA PRO A 169 32.37 3.58 -5.81
C PRO A 169 32.04 5.00 -5.30
N HIS A 170 31.32 5.85 -6.05
CA HIS A 170 31.18 7.28 -5.75
C HIS A 170 29.75 7.84 -5.69
N GLN A 171 28.69 7.03 -5.74
CA GLN A 171 27.30 7.57 -5.70
C GLN A 171 26.31 6.69 -4.90
N MET A 172 26.66 6.28 -3.69
CA MET A 172 25.63 5.83 -2.74
C MET A 172 25.16 7.04 -1.93
N ASN A 173 23.94 7.51 -2.24
CA ASN A 173 23.25 8.53 -1.46
C ASN A 173 22.87 7.94 -0.09
N ILE A 174 23.07 8.70 1.00
CA ILE A 174 22.70 8.33 2.37
C ILE A 174 21.25 7.84 2.44
N VAL A 175 20.34 8.46 1.67
CA VAL A 175 18.93 8.06 1.61
C VAL A 175 18.74 6.64 1.06
N VAL A 176 19.47 6.30 0.00
CA VAL A 176 19.40 4.97 -0.63
C VAL A 176 19.97 3.90 0.30
N GLN A 177 21.01 4.24 1.06
CA GLN A 177 21.57 3.32 2.05
C GLN A 177 20.60 3.07 3.21
N GLN A 178 19.97 4.12 3.73
CA GLN A 178 18.99 4.00 4.81
C GLN A 178 17.77 3.16 4.40
N GLU A 179 17.27 3.34 3.17
CA GLU A 179 16.17 2.52 2.65
C GLU A 179 16.58 1.04 2.54
N LYS A 180 17.80 0.77 2.09
CA LYS A 180 18.34 -0.60 2.00
C LYS A 180 18.45 -1.25 3.38
N GLU A 181 18.99 -0.54 4.38
CA GLU A 181 19.08 -1.05 5.76
C GLU A 181 17.69 -1.34 6.34
N LEU A 182 16.71 -0.46 6.09
CA LEU A 182 15.32 -0.67 6.51
C LEU A 182 14.71 -1.91 5.85
N MET A 183 14.93 -2.09 4.54
CA MET A 183 14.49 -3.27 3.81
C MET A 183 15.10 -4.55 4.39
N GLU A 184 16.41 -4.58 4.66
CA GLU A 184 17.11 -5.74 5.22
C GLU A 184 16.58 -6.09 6.62
N ASN A 185 16.33 -5.09 7.47
CA ASN A 185 15.74 -5.28 8.79
C ASN A 185 14.33 -5.89 8.71
N ILE A 186 13.49 -5.40 7.80
CA ILE A 186 12.15 -5.97 7.56
C ILE A 186 12.29 -7.42 7.12
N LEU A 187 13.15 -7.71 6.14
CA LEU A 187 13.35 -9.08 5.65
C LEU A 187 13.85 -10.03 6.75
N ALA A 188 14.70 -9.56 7.67
CA ALA A 188 15.15 -10.37 8.80
C ALA A 188 13.96 -10.77 9.70
N VAL A 189 13.10 -9.80 10.05
CA VAL A 189 11.89 -10.07 10.86
C VAL A 189 10.93 -10.99 10.12
N LEU A 190 10.68 -10.76 8.82
CA LEU A 190 9.80 -11.62 8.01
C LEU A 190 10.30 -13.07 7.98
N LYS A 191 11.61 -13.27 7.83
CA LYS A 191 12.22 -14.61 7.84
C LYS A 191 12.10 -15.30 9.19
N GLU A 192 12.25 -14.57 10.29
CA GLU A 192 12.08 -15.12 11.64
C GLU A 192 10.65 -15.62 11.88
N GLN A 193 9.65 -14.90 11.38
CA GLN A 193 8.22 -15.27 11.51
C GLN A 193 7.67 -16.12 10.35
N ALA A 194 8.54 -16.66 9.47
CA ALA A 194 8.09 -17.35 8.26
C ALA A 194 7.26 -18.60 8.56
N ALA A 195 7.68 -19.41 9.55
CA ALA A 195 6.95 -20.60 9.95
C ALA A 195 5.57 -20.28 10.54
N ASP A 196 5.48 -19.22 11.34
CA ASP A 196 4.22 -18.71 11.90
C ASP A 196 3.30 -18.25 10.77
N SER A 197 3.85 -17.52 9.79
CA SER A 197 3.09 -17.03 8.62
C SER A 197 2.52 -18.17 7.77
N VAL A 198 3.31 -19.21 7.50
CA VAL A 198 2.84 -20.42 6.78
C VAL A 198 1.72 -21.11 7.56
N SER A 199 1.87 -21.24 8.89
CA SER A 199 0.86 -21.88 9.75
C SER A 199 -0.47 -21.11 9.75
N VAL A 200 -0.40 -19.77 9.77
CA VAL A 200 -1.60 -18.91 9.66
C VAL A 200 -2.30 -19.10 8.31
N LEU A 201 -1.56 -19.16 7.22
CA LEU A 201 -2.12 -19.37 5.88
C LEU A 201 -2.75 -20.76 5.72
N ASP A 202 -2.11 -21.79 6.27
CA ASP A 202 -2.67 -23.14 6.29
C ASP A 202 -3.96 -23.21 7.13
N ALA A 203 -4.00 -22.53 8.29
CA ALA A 203 -5.22 -22.41 9.08
C ALA A 203 -6.34 -21.69 8.30
N ALA A 204 -6.01 -20.62 7.56
CA ALA A 204 -6.98 -19.89 6.74
C ALA A 204 -7.62 -20.78 5.65
N LEU A 205 -6.81 -21.61 4.97
CA LEU A 205 -7.29 -22.55 3.95
C LEU A 205 -8.29 -23.58 4.49
N ARG A 206 -8.19 -23.94 5.77
CA ARG A 206 -9.08 -24.92 6.41
C ARG A 206 -10.47 -24.37 6.74
N LEU A 207 -10.65 -23.04 6.81
CA LEU A 207 -11.85 -22.42 7.35
C LEU A 207 -13.09 -22.51 6.44
N LYS A 208 -12.94 -22.88 5.16
CA LYS A 208 -14.03 -23.10 4.18
C LYS A 208 -15.19 -22.07 4.28
N LYS A 209 -14.86 -20.82 4.60
CA LYS A 209 -15.79 -19.70 4.74
C LYS A 209 -15.30 -18.55 3.87
N ASP A 210 -16.21 -17.68 3.50
CA ASP A 210 -15.86 -16.46 2.78
C ASP A 210 -15.22 -15.44 3.72
N PHE A 211 -14.28 -14.68 3.18
CA PHE A 211 -13.66 -13.56 3.86
C PHE A 211 -14.10 -12.25 3.21
N TYR A 212 -13.96 -11.15 3.95
CA TYR A 212 -14.32 -9.83 3.45
C TYR A 212 -13.15 -8.90 3.68
N VAL A 213 -12.69 -8.23 2.63
CA VAL A 213 -11.60 -7.26 2.74
C VAL A 213 -12.14 -5.83 2.78
N HIS A 214 -11.42 -4.93 3.45
CA HIS A 214 -11.79 -3.52 3.51
C HIS A 214 -11.96 -2.89 2.11
N THR A 215 -13.09 -2.23 1.90
CA THR A 215 -13.38 -1.34 0.75
C THR A 215 -13.24 0.13 1.17
N LEU A 216 -13.27 1.06 0.20
CA LEU A 216 -13.31 2.50 0.48
C LEU A 216 -14.41 2.82 1.49
N ARG A 217 -15.62 2.31 1.25
CA ARG A 217 -16.78 2.48 2.13
C ARG A 217 -16.52 1.99 3.55
N THR A 218 -15.94 0.80 3.73
CA THR A 218 -15.67 0.30 5.10
C THR A 218 -14.60 1.13 5.81
N LEU A 219 -13.63 1.68 5.07
CA LEU A 219 -12.60 2.55 5.62
C LEU A 219 -13.13 3.95 5.96
N ASP A 220 -14.10 4.45 5.20
CA ASP A 220 -14.82 5.70 5.54
C ASP A 220 -15.55 5.59 6.88
N LEU A 221 -16.20 4.46 7.12
CA LEU A 221 -16.91 4.21 8.37
C LEU A 221 -15.96 4.15 9.58
N LEU A 222 -14.73 3.66 9.39
CA LEU A 222 -13.69 3.68 10.44
C LEU A 222 -13.15 5.10 10.70
N GLY A 223 -13.14 5.96 9.68
CA GLY A 223 -12.70 7.36 9.79
C GLY A 223 -13.73 8.29 10.42
N SER A 224 -15.00 7.87 10.47
CA SER A 224 -16.06 8.59 11.17
C SER A 224 -16.20 8.07 12.61
N ASP A 225 -16.31 8.97 13.61
CA ASP A 225 -16.61 8.62 15.01
C ASP A 225 -17.94 7.84 15.19
N ALA A 226 -18.69 7.60 14.11
CA ALA A 226 -19.87 6.76 14.05
C ALA A 226 -19.58 5.25 14.20
N ALA A 227 -18.31 4.83 14.29
CA ALA A 227 -17.91 3.45 14.54
C ALA A 227 -18.31 2.90 15.94
N ALA A 228 -19.02 3.68 16.77
CA ALA A 228 -19.51 3.29 18.08
C ALA A 228 -20.59 2.19 18.08
N ASN A 229 -21.15 1.84 16.92
CA ASN A 229 -22.31 0.95 16.85
C ASN A 229 -21.99 -0.53 16.50
N GLY A 230 -20.71 -0.89 16.32
CA GLY A 230 -20.30 -2.28 16.03
C GLY A 230 -20.74 -2.83 14.65
N GLU A 231 -21.47 -2.06 13.86
CA GLU A 231 -22.02 -2.46 12.55
C GLU A 231 -20.94 -2.77 11.49
N THR A 232 -19.72 -2.29 11.67
CA THR A 232 -18.58 -2.56 10.78
C THR A 232 -17.85 -3.87 11.08
N GLU A 233 -17.93 -4.39 12.30
CA GLU A 233 -17.16 -5.57 12.75
C GLU A 233 -17.80 -6.90 12.30
N SER A 234 -19.13 -6.94 12.18
CA SER A 234 -19.87 -8.09 11.60
C SER A 234 -20.22 -7.91 10.12
N SER A 235 -19.77 -6.82 9.49
CA SER A 235 -20.29 -6.41 8.19
C SER A 235 -19.72 -7.25 7.05
N THR A 236 -20.60 -7.86 6.26
CA THR A 236 -20.28 -8.34 4.91
C THR A 236 -20.14 -7.19 3.89
N ALA A 237 -20.10 -5.92 4.35
CA ALA A 237 -19.94 -4.73 3.52
C ALA A 237 -18.54 -4.57 2.91
N GLY A 238 -17.59 -5.43 3.28
CA GLY A 238 -16.32 -5.56 2.58
C GLY A 238 -16.45 -6.20 1.21
N LEU A 239 -15.36 -6.23 0.45
CA LEU A 239 -15.30 -6.99 -0.80
C LEU A 239 -15.17 -8.47 -0.43
N ARG A 240 -16.16 -9.28 -0.85
CA ARG A 240 -16.19 -10.72 -0.61
C ARG A 240 -15.08 -11.40 -1.42
N ILE A 241 -14.26 -12.18 -0.72
CA ILE A 241 -13.29 -13.14 -1.28
C ILE A 241 -13.81 -14.53 -0.94
N SER A 242 -14.12 -15.30 -1.98
CA SER A 242 -14.64 -16.66 -1.78
C SER A 242 -13.57 -17.60 -1.22
N ALA A 243 -13.97 -18.67 -0.57
CA ALA A 243 -13.03 -19.70 -0.11
C ALA A 243 -12.18 -20.28 -1.26
N ASP A 244 -12.78 -20.48 -2.44
CA ASP A 244 -12.08 -20.99 -3.62
C ASP A 244 -11.06 -19.95 -4.14
N GLU A 245 -11.45 -18.68 -4.19
CA GLU A 245 -10.55 -17.60 -4.57
C GLU A 245 -9.38 -17.45 -3.59
N LEU A 246 -9.65 -17.53 -2.28
CA LEU A 246 -8.60 -17.53 -1.27
C LEU A 246 -7.65 -18.72 -1.46
N HIS A 247 -8.21 -19.90 -1.78
CA HIS A 247 -7.41 -21.09 -2.03
C HIS A 247 -6.48 -20.89 -3.24
N CYS A 248 -6.98 -20.33 -4.34
CA CYS A 248 -6.14 -19.92 -5.48
C CYS A 248 -5.08 -18.91 -5.04
N GLN A 249 -5.46 -17.84 -4.35
CA GLN A 249 -4.55 -16.79 -3.92
C GLN A 249 -3.42 -17.26 -2.98
N VAL A 250 -3.66 -18.28 -2.16
CA VAL A 250 -2.63 -18.86 -1.26
C VAL A 250 -1.84 -19.96 -1.96
N SER A 251 -2.46 -20.72 -2.87
CA SER A 251 -1.82 -21.84 -3.60
C SER A 251 -0.98 -21.37 -4.78
N ASP A 252 -1.38 -20.28 -5.43
CA ASP A 252 -0.62 -19.62 -6.49
C ASP A 252 0.55 -18.88 -5.82
N GLY A 253 1.62 -19.63 -5.58
CA GLY A 253 2.95 -19.08 -5.35
C GLY A 253 3.38 -18.21 -6.54
N PRO A 254 4.40 -17.34 -6.38
CA PRO A 254 4.84 -16.44 -7.43
C PRO A 254 5.09 -17.25 -8.70
N ALA A 255 4.27 -16.99 -9.73
CA ALA A 255 4.31 -17.72 -10.97
C ALA A 255 5.76 -17.80 -11.45
N ALA A 256 6.26 -19.03 -11.51
CA ALA A 256 7.63 -19.31 -11.90
C ALA A 256 7.95 -18.52 -13.17
N ALA A 257 8.96 -17.65 -13.09
CA ALA A 257 9.69 -17.20 -14.25
C ALA A 257 10.36 -18.44 -14.87
N ALA A 258 9.60 -19.19 -15.66
CA ALA A 258 10.13 -20.24 -16.50
C ALA A 258 11.05 -19.57 -17.54
N PRO A 259 12.34 -19.93 -17.62
CA PRO A 259 13.14 -19.50 -18.74
C PRO A 259 12.54 -20.16 -19.98
N ALA A 260 12.07 -19.33 -20.91
CA ALA A 260 11.73 -19.79 -22.25
C ALA A 260 12.91 -20.59 -22.79
N GLY A 261 12.69 -21.88 -23.03
CA GLY A 261 13.64 -22.74 -23.69
C GLY A 261 14.00 -22.14 -25.05
N GLY A 262 15.23 -21.66 -25.17
CA GLY A 262 15.87 -21.42 -26.45
C GLY A 262 16.38 -22.75 -26.97
N LEU A 263 15.64 -23.32 -27.92
CA LEU A 263 16.13 -24.35 -28.84
C LEU A 263 17.40 -23.83 -29.53
N GLY A 264 18.46 -24.63 -29.45
CA GLY A 264 19.64 -24.59 -30.29
C GLY A 264 20.08 -26.02 -30.58
#